data_AF-A0A2E0HT29-F1
#
_entry.id   AF-A0A2E0HT29-F1
#
_cell.length_a   1.000
_cell.length_b   1.000
_cell.length_c   1.000
_cell.angle_alpha   90.00
_cell.angle_beta   90.00
_cell.angle_gamma   90.00
#
_symmetry.space_group_name_H-M   'P 1'
#
loop_
_entity.id
_entity.type
_entity.pdbx_description
1 polymer ?
#
loop_
_entity_poly.entity_id
_entity_poly.type
_entity_poly.pdbx_seq_one_letter_code
_entity_poly.pdbx_strand_id
1 'polypeptide(L)'
;MKKEELLIKTIFNVLKKNSDIVSSTIVGSINSMDLERISDIDIIVVVKKIDIGIIDLIKNSLSNIDLNELDIEKQIFINDTFGPLKFDNKNNLVLHLMIYDHHLHLEHVENSPFTCFDWERSENFTGYSLSEISSVHKLMLNDFISSRRGTKEYIEDISKNRISYRRYESQNGELAQVKTYYELDERHAIEFAYHIIYNSISNLLKVNLNKNIKFKFDDFMKVWKDEYEELYDKYNKIFSKLYNLKLNKELEKLDIVELVGNFLNDFDSIVNEYIEKSKKVILIRHLKTNLNDGRFLGSENEIDIIENQDIPLELKNFDFSNFEIFSSPSTRCIQTINKLKINSFNVSEDLKEINYGKADGLFFDEVINQYEYISDSIQKDDDFKFPEGENNTMVYERIEKLLSTINKNSVFFTHQGVVRCMVGFSLEIPITKWHLINVPHGYPIQFIELNSKYMLNTDRKTFSKIMKNFNAEI
;
A
#
# COMPACT_ATOMS: atom_id res chain seq x y z
N MET A 1 5.65 -10.69 -33.21
CA MET A 1 4.94 -10.17 -32.04
C MET A 1 3.92 -11.22 -31.65
N LYS A 2 3.86 -11.64 -30.39
CA LYS A 2 2.86 -12.61 -29.93
C LYS A 2 1.45 -11.99 -30.00
N LYS A 3 0.40 -12.81 -30.08
CA LYS A 3 -1.00 -12.30 -30.18
C LYS A 3 -1.35 -11.43 -28.97
N GLU A 4 -0.89 -11.82 -27.79
CA GLU A 4 -1.02 -11.11 -26.51
C GLU A 4 -0.44 -9.68 -26.59
N GLU A 5 0.79 -9.55 -27.09
CA GLU A 5 1.49 -8.26 -27.24
C GLU A 5 0.76 -7.35 -28.23
N LEU A 6 0.26 -7.92 -29.33
CA LEU A 6 -0.49 -7.15 -30.33
C LEU A 6 -1.83 -6.68 -29.78
N LEU A 7 -2.54 -7.53 -29.03
CA LEU A 7 -3.79 -7.17 -28.36
C LEU A 7 -3.58 -6.04 -27.33
N ILE A 8 -2.54 -6.15 -26.48
CA ILE A 8 -2.16 -5.09 -25.52
C ILE A 8 -1.95 -3.76 -26.25
N LYS A 9 -1.19 -3.79 -27.36
CA LYS A 9 -0.92 -2.60 -28.18
C LYS A 9 -2.21 -2.03 -28.77
N THR A 10 -3.11 -2.87 -29.27
CA THR A 10 -4.40 -2.46 -29.84
C THR A 10 -5.29 -1.80 -28.79
N ILE A 11 -5.41 -2.40 -27.59
CA ILE A 11 -6.16 -1.83 -26.46
C ILE A 11 -5.61 -0.44 -26.12
N PHE A 12 -4.29 -0.28 -25.96
CA PHE A 12 -3.71 1.02 -25.65
C PHE A 12 -3.89 2.04 -26.78
N ASN A 13 -3.82 1.63 -28.04
CA ASN A 13 -4.07 2.53 -29.16
C ASN A 13 -5.51 3.05 -29.18
N VAL A 14 -6.48 2.25 -28.73
CA VAL A 14 -7.86 2.69 -28.56
C VAL A 14 -7.98 3.66 -27.39
N LEU A 15 -7.46 3.30 -26.22
CA LEU A 15 -7.56 4.13 -25.02
C LEU A 15 -6.87 5.50 -25.18
N LYS A 16 -5.69 5.55 -25.82
CA LYS A 16 -4.95 6.81 -26.07
C LYS A 16 -5.70 7.86 -26.89
N LYS A 17 -6.76 7.47 -27.61
CA LYS A 17 -7.59 8.42 -28.38
C LYS A 17 -8.43 9.32 -27.47
N ASN A 18 -8.67 8.91 -26.23
CA ASN A 18 -9.41 9.69 -25.25
C ASN A 18 -8.45 10.55 -24.40
N SER A 19 -8.51 11.87 -24.56
CA SER A 19 -7.67 12.83 -23.83
C SER A 19 -8.01 13.02 -22.36
N ASP A 20 -9.14 12.45 -21.90
CA ASP A 20 -9.52 12.46 -20.48
C ASP A 20 -8.84 11.36 -19.68
N ILE A 21 -8.29 10.35 -20.36
CA ILE A 21 -7.53 9.27 -19.73
C ILE A 21 -6.12 9.78 -19.39
N VAL A 22 -5.75 9.64 -18.12
CA VAL A 22 -4.43 10.02 -17.59
C VAL A 22 -3.53 8.80 -17.39
N SER A 23 -4.15 7.63 -17.20
CA SER A 23 -3.46 6.36 -17.09
C SER A 23 -4.32 5.22 -17.62
N SER A 24 -3.67 4.30 -18.31
CA SER A 24 -4.25 3.00 -18.68
C SER A 24 -3.23 1.93 -18.38
N THR A 25 -3.61 0.94 -17.58
CA THR A 25 -2.71 -0.14 -17.14
C THR A 25 -3.41 -1.47 -17.33
N ILE A 26 -2.76 -2.41 -18.02
CA ILE A 26 -3.24 -3.79 -18.12
C ILE A 26 -2.52 -4.62 -17.07
N VAL A 27 -3.25 -5.29 -16.18
CA VAL A 27 -2.70 -6.05 -15.04
C VAL A 27 -3.01 -7.54 -15.17
N GLY A 28 -2.59 -8.34 -14.18
CA GLY A 28 -2.95 -9.76 -14.11
C GLY A 28 -1.96 -10.70 -14.81
N SER A 29 -2.47 -11.64 -15.61
CA SER A 29 -1.71 -12.79 -16.14
C SER A 29 -1.41 -12.74 -17.63
N ILE A 30 -1.79 -11.69 -18.36
CA ILE A 30 -1.65 -11.61 -19.83
C ILE A 30 -0.22 -11.79 -20.34
N ASN A 31 0.78 -11.35 -19.57
CA ASN A 31 2.20 -11.53 -19.93
C ASN A 31 2.76 -12.93 -19.60
N SER A 32 2.01 -13.75 -18.87
CA SER A 32 2.51 -15.00 -18.26
C SER A 32 1.86 -16.27 -18.79
N MET A 33 0.81 -16.16 -19.60
CA MET A 33 0.04 -17.28 -20.13
C MET A 33 -0.51 -16.95 -21.52
N ASP A 34 -0.75 -17.98 -22.33
CA ASP A 34 -1.38 -17.84 -23.65
C ASP A 34 -2.84 -17.38 -23.51
N LEU A 35 -3.36 -16.63 -24.49
CA LEU A 35 -4.72 -16.06 -24.50
C LEU A 35 -5.83 -17.07 -24.22
N GLU A 36 -5.65 -18.33 -24.61
CA GLU A 36 -6.63 -19.41 -24.41
C GLU A 36 -6.82 -19.77 -22.94
N ARG A 37 -5.81 -19.50 -22.10
CA ARG A 37 -5.80 -19.80 -20.67
C ARG A 37 -6.23 -18.61 -19.81
N ILE A 38 -6.39 -17.43 -20.41
CA ILE A 38 -6.81 -16.21 -19.72
C ILE A 38 -8.33 -16.20 -19.61
N SER A 39 -8.84 -16.05 -18.38
CA SER A 39 -10.27 -15.82 -18.15
C SER A 39 -10.64 -14.39 -18.56
N ASP A 40 -9.92 -13.41 -18.02
CA ASP A 40 -10.17 -12.00 -18.20
C ASP A 40 -8.86 -11.20 -18.31
N ILE A 41 -8.93 -10.09 -19.03
CA ILE A 41 -7.86 -9.10 -19.12
C ILE A 41 -8.28 -7.94 -18.24
N ASP A 42 -7.62 -7.80 -17.09
CA ASP A 42 -7.85 -6.71 -16.16
C ASP A 42 -7.24 -5.41 -16.70
N ILE A 43 -8.07 -4.38 -16.85
CA ILE A 43 -7.70 -3.06 -17.37
C ILE A 43 -8.10 -2.01 -16.34
N ILE A 44 -7.12 -1.30 -15.81
CA ILE A 44 -7.30 -0.16 -14.91
C ILE A 44 -7.17 1.11 -15.72
N VAL A 45 -8.19 1.96 -15.68
CA VAL A 45 -8.17 3.27 -16.35
C VAL A 45 -8.39 4.35 -15.30
N VAL A 46 -7.48 5.33 -15.27
CA VAL A 46 -7.67 6.55 -14.48
C VAL A 46 -7.95 7.70 -15.43
N VAL A 47 -9.00 8.47 -15.13
CA VAL A 47 -9.42 9.65 -15.88
C VAL A 47 -9.29 10.91 -15.03
N LYS A 48 -9.28 12.09 -15.67
CA LYS A 48 -9.25 13.39 -14.96
C LYS A 48 -10.46 13.60 -14.07
N LYS A 49 -11.65 13.26 -14.59
CA LYS A 49 -12.92 13.33 -13.89
C LYS A 49 -13.80 12.22 -14.41
N ILE A 50 -14.41 11.44 -13.51
CA ILE A 50 -15.27 10.33 -13.91
C ILE A 50 -16.73 10.79 -14.00
N ASP A 51 -17.40 10.33 -15.06
CA ASP A 51 -18.85 10.38 -15.20
C ASP A 51 -19.32 9.23 -16.09
N ILE A 52 -20.65 9.05 -16.18
CA ILE A 52 -21.23 7.95 -16.95
C ILE A 52 -20.94 8.06 -18.45
N GLY A 53 -20.83 9.27 -18.99
CA GLY A 53 -20.54 9.50 -20.41
C GLY A 53 -19.13 9.06 -20.78
N ILE A 54 -18.14 9.37 -19.93
CA ILE A 54 -16.76 8.93 -20.10
C ILE A 54 -16.67 7.40 -19.99
N ILE A 55 -17.35 6.81 -19.00
CA ILE A 55 -17.39 5.35 -18.83
C ILE A 55 -17.94 4.68 -20.10
N ASP A 56 -19.11 5.12 -20.58
CA ASP A 56 -19.75 4.55 -21.76
C ASP A 56 -18.90 4.75 -23.04
N LEU A 57 -18.27 5.91 -23.18
CA LEU A 57 -17.37 6.19 -24.30
C LEU A 57 -16.18 5.21 -24.34
N ILE A 58 -15.55 4.95 -23.18
CA ILE A 58 -14.42 4.02 -23.08
C ILE A 58 -14.89 2.58 -23.36
N LYS A 59 -16.01 2.15 -22.78
CA LYS A 59 -16.61 0.82 -23.00
C LYS A 59 -16.90 0.59 -24.48
N ASN A 60 -17.58 1.54 -25.13
CA ASN A 60 -17.92 1.49 -26.55
C ASN A 60 -16.67 1.46 -27.43
N SER A 61 -15.63 2.20 -27.05
CA SER A 61 -14.37 2.21 -27.81
C SER A 61 -13.68 0.86 -27.77
N LEU A 62 -13.63 0.21 -26.60
CA LEU A 62 -13.03 -1.11 -26.43
C LEU A 62 -13.87 -2.23 -27.06
N SER A 63 -15.19 -2.17 -26.97
CA SER A 63 -16.07 -3.19 -27.57
C SER A 63 -15.99 -3.24 -29.10
N ASN A 64 -15.54 -2.15 -29.74
CA ASN A 64 -15.40 -2.01 -31.19
C ASN A 64 -14.03 -2.44 -31.74
N ILE A 65 -13.13 -2.99 -30.91
CA ILE A 65 -11.87 -3.56 -31.40
C ILE A 65 -12.18 -4.79 -32.27
N ASP A 66 -11.71 -4.78 -33.52
CA ASP A 66 -11.84 -5.94 -34.41
C ASP A 66 -10.78 -6.99 -34.07
N LEU A 67 -11.23 -8.04 -33.38
CA LEU A 67 -10.37 -9.16 -32.99
C LEU A 67 -9.96 -10.05 -34.18
N ASN A 68 -10.67 -9.99 -35.32
CA ASN A 68 -10.30 -10.77 -36.50
C ASN A 68 -8.99 -10.26 -37.13
N GLU A 69 -8.72 -8.95 -37.05
CA GLU A 69 -7.44 -8.37 -37.46
C GLU A 69 -6.26 -8.90 -36.63
N LEU A 70 -6.55 -9.47 -35.46
CA LEU A 70 -5.58 -10.05 -34.53
C LEU A 70 -5.51 -11.58 -34.59
N ASP A 71 -6.26 -12.20 -35.51
CA ASP A 71 -6.42 -13.66 -35.60
C ASP A 71 -6.97 -14.26 -34.29
N ILE A 72 -7.92 -13.58 -33.67
CA ILE A 72 -8.62 -14.00 -32.45
C ILE A 72 -10.11 -14.18 -32.76
N GLU A 73 -10.55 -15.44 -32.87
CA GLU A 73 -11.94 -15.81 -33.16
C GLU A 73 -12.84 -15.75 -31.90
N LYS A 74 -12.95 -14.57 -31.28
CA LYS A 74 -13.79 -14.32 -30.10
C LYS A 74 -14.52 -12.99 -30.23
N GLN A 75 -15.57 -12.79 -29.44
CA GLN A 75 -16.24 -11.50 -29.26
C GLN A 75 -15.80 -10.83 -27.97
N ILE A 76 -15.65 -9.51 -27.99
CA ILE A 76 -15.32 -8.76 -26.77
C ILE A 76 -16.55 -8.71 -25.85
N PHE A 77 -16.32 -9.02 -24.58
CA PHE A 77 -17.28 -8.80 -23.51
C PHE A 77 -16.65 -7.85 -22.48
N ILE A 78 -17.27 -6.69 -22.25
CA ILE A 78 -16.81 -5.75 -21.23
C ILE A 78 -17.47 -6.12 -19.90
N ASN A 79 -16.64 -6.48 -18.92
CA ASN A 79 -17.05 -6.60 -17.53
C ASN A 79 -16.64 -5.32 -16.80
N ASP A 80 -17.59 -4.47 -16.43
CA ASP A 80 -17.35 -3.21 -15.69
C ASP A 80 -17.76 -3.30 -14.20
N THR A 81 -17.85 -4.53 -13.69
CA THR A 81 -18.14 -4.77 -12.28
C THR A 81 -16.88 -4.69 -11.43
N PHE A 82 -17.02 -4.31 -10.16
CA PHE A 82 -15.98 -4.38 -9.14
C PHE A 82 -16.27 -5.59 -8.25
N GLY A 83 -15.57 -6.70 -8.51
CA GLY A 83 -15.73 -7.93 -7.74
C GLY A 83 -15.09 -9.13 -8.44
N PRO A 84 -15.01 -10.29 -7.76
CA PRO A 84 -14.31 -11.47 -8.27
C PRO A 84 -15.20 -12.33 -9.19
N LEU A 85 -15.93 -11.70 -10.12
CA LEU A 85 -16.82 -12.41 -11.05
C LEU A 85 -16.12 -12.78 -12.35
N LYS A 86 -16.41 -13.98 -12.86
CA LYS A 86 -15.86 -14.47 -14.12
C LYS A 86 -16.97 -14.70 -15.14
N PHE A 87 -16.79 -14.11 -16.31
CA PHE A 87 -17.76 -14.17 -17.41
C PHE A 87 -17.19 -14.83 -18.68
N ASP A 88 -16.02 -15.46 -18.58
CA ASP A 88 -15.35 -16.07 -19.72
C ASP A 88 -16.01 -17.37 -20.15
N ASN A 89 -16.13 -17.53 -21.46
CA ASN A 89 -16.58 -18.73 -22.13
C ASN A 89 -15.80 -18.92 -23.44
N LYS A 90 -16.14 -19.95 -24.21
CA LYS A 90 -15.43 -20.30 -25.44
C LYS A 90 -15.54 -19.22 -26.54
N ASN A 91 -16.59 -18.40 -26.50
CA ASN A 91 -16.93 -17.47 -27.58
C ASN A 91 -16.50 -16.03 -27.27
N ASN A 92 -16.11 -15.71 -26.04
CA ASN A 92 -15.78 -14.35 -25.65
C ASN A 92 -14.36 -14.16 -25.12
N LEU A 93 -13.87 -12.93 -25.28
CA LEU A 93 -12.69 -12.38 -24.65
C LEU A 93 -13.18 -11.32 -23.66
N VAL A 94 -13.00 -11.57 -22.37
CA VAL A 94 -13.47 -10.66 -21.32
C VAL A 94 -12.42 -9.58 -21.06
N LEU A 95 -12.81 -8.32 -21.21
CA LEU A 95 -12.06 -7.18 -20.73
C LEU A 95 -12.70 -6.71 -19.42
N HIS A 96 -12.03 -6.94 -18.30
CA HIS A 96 -12.48 -6.50 -16.99
C HIS A 96 -11.98 -5.08 -16.76
N LEU A 97 -12.88 -4.12 -16.93
CA LEU A 97 -12.57 -2.69 -17.02
C LEU A 97 -12.96 -1.98 -15.72
N MET A 98 -11.96 -1.53 -14.98
CA MET A 98 -12.13 -0.74 -13.76
C MET A 98 -11.71 0.70 -14.03
N ILE A 99 -12.65 1.64 -13.91
CA ILE A 99 -12.43 3.05 -14.21
C ILE A 99 -12.54 3.87 -12.92
N TYR A 100 -11.57 4.74 -12.71
CA TYR A 100 -11.47 5.63 -11.56
C TYR A 100 -11.17 7.05 -12.03
N ASP A 101 -11.56 8.06 -11.26
CA ASP A 101 -10.80 9.31 -11.26
C ASP A 101 -9.66 9.24 -10.22
N HIS A 102 -8.87 10.31 -10.09
CA HIS A 102 -7.76 10.34 -9.14
C HIS A 102 -8.21 10.07 -7.69
N HIS A 103 -9.33 10.66 -7.26
CA HIS A 103 -9.81 10.52 -5.89
C HIS A 103 -10.27 9.09 -5.60
N LEU A 104 -11.05 8.51 -6.50
CA LEU A 104 -11.53 7.13 -6.36
C LEU A 104 -10.40 6.11 -6.45
N HIS A 105 -9.35 6.38 -7.24
CA HIS A 105 -8.18 5.51 -7.27
C HIS A 105 -7.43 5.54 -5.93
N LEU A 106 -7.20 6.73 -5.36
CA LEU A 106 -6.59 6.87 -4.03
C LEU A 106 -7.42 6.16 -2.96
N GLU A 107 -8.75 6.33 -2.97
CA GLU A 107 -9.64 5.62 -2.05
C GLU A 107 -9.55 4.09 -2.25
N HIS A 108 -9.39 3.62 -3.50
CA HIS A 108 -9.22 2.20 -3.78
C HIS A 108 -7.88 1.66 -3.25
N VAL A 109 -6.79 2.42 -3.38
CA VAL A 109 -5.48 2.11 -2.80
C VAL A 109 -5.57 1.98 -1.27
N GLU A 110 -6.32 2.87 -0.62
CA GLU A 110 -6.54 2.82 0.84
C GLU A 110 -7.38 1.62 1.27
N ASN A 111 -8.46 1.33 0.54
CA ASN A 111 -9.43 0.29 0.92
C ASN A 111 -9.06 -1.11 0.42
N SER A 112 -8.17 -1.22 -0.56
CA SER A 112 -7.78 -2.48 -1.21
C SER A 112 -6.28 -2.52 -1.54
N PRO A 113 -5.40 -2.30 -0.54
CA PRO A 113 -3.95 -2.18 -0.76
C PRO A 113 -3.34 -3.46 -1.34
N PHE A 114 -3.86 -4.63 -1.00
CA PHE A 114 -3.37 -5.91 -1.53
C PHE A 114 -3.49 -6.01 -3.05
N THR A 115 -4.65 -5.67 -3.59
CA THR A 115 -4.91 -5.71 -5.03
C THR A 115 -4.13 -4.62 -5.74
N CYS A 116 -4.11 -3.40 -5.19
CA CYS A 116 -3.38 -2.28 -5.78
C CYS A 116 -1.87 -2.55 -5.82
N PHE A 117 -1.31 -3.16 -4.77
CA PHE A 117 0.10 -3.54 -4.75
C PHE A 117 0.40 -4.52 -5.88
N ASP A 118 -0.49 -5.49 -6.13
CA ASP A 118 -0.33 -6.42 -7.24
C ASP A 118 -0.38 -5.74 -8.62
N TRP A 119 -1.17 -4.68 -8.76
CA TRP A 119 -1.28 -3.89 -9.99
C TRP A 119 -0.02 -3.10 -10.31
N GLU A 120 0.67 -2.58 -9.29
CA GLU A 120 1.90 -1.79 -9.46
C GLU A 120 3.06 -2.56 -10.11
N ARG A 121 3.00 -3.90 -10.15
CA ARG A 121 4.00 -4.70 -10.86
C ARG A 121 3.87 -4.64 -12.38
N SER A 122 2.78 -4.11 -12.91
CA SER A 122 2.58 -4.11 -14.35
C SER A 122 3.48 -3.11 -15.04
N GLU A 123 4.22 -3.60 -16.03
CA GLU A 123 4.99 -2.77 -16.97
C GLU A 123 4.15 -2.35 -18.19
N ASN A 124 2.92 -2.87 -18.32
CA ASN A 124 2.01 -2.54 -19.41
C ASN A 124 1.14 -1.35 -19.00
N PHE A 125 1.65 -0.14 -19.20
CA PHE A 125 0.87 1.08 -18.98
C PHE A 125 1.17 2.19 -19.98
N THR A 126 0.28 3.18 -20.02
CA THR A 126 0.45 4.40 -20.81
C THR A 126 -0.06 5.60 -20.01
N GLY A 127 0.63 6.75 -20.12
CA GLY A 127 0.41 7.86 -19.21
C GLY A 127 1.20 7.64 -17.91
N TYR A 128 0.63 8.03 -16.78
CA TYR A 128 1.21 7.72 -15.46
C TYR A 128 1.07 6.22 -15.16
N SER A 129 2.08 5.61 -14.54
CA SER A 129 1.92 4.32 -13.86
C SER A 129 1.01 4.47 -12.64
N LEU A 130 0.38 3.38 -12.19
CA LEU A 130 -0.51 3.44 -11.01
C LEU A 130 0.25 3.86 -9.74
N SER A 131 1.52 3.48 -9.61
CA SER A 131 2.38 3.88 -8.49
C SER A 131 2.77 5.37 -8.53
N GLU A 132 2.86 5.99 -9.71
CA GLU A 132 3.04 7.45 -9.84
C GLU A 132 1.77 8.22 -9.45
N ILE A 133 0.58 7.64 -9.66
CA ILE A 133 -0.69 8.26 -9.26
C ILE A 133 -0.85 8.17 -7.75
N SER A 134 -0.81 6.97 -7.19
CA SER A 134 -0.94 6.73 -5.75
C SER A 134 -0.41 5.35 -5.41
N SER A 135 0.74 5.29 -4.73
CA SER A 135 1.38 4.01 -4.45
C SER A 135 1.00 3.39 -3.09
N VAL A 136 0.89 2.06 -3.06
CA VAL A 136 0.87 1.26 -1.83
C VAL A 136 2.24 1.26 -1.14
N HIS A 137 3.33 1.41 -1.91
CA HIS A 137 4.75 1.25 -1.56
C HIS A 137 5.12 -0.12 -0.99
N LYS A 138 4.52 -0.49 0.14
CA LYS A 138 4.73 -1.74 0.85
C LYS A 138 3.46 -2.15 1.60
N LEU A 139 3.25 -3.46 1.73
CA LEU A 139 2.22 -3.99 2.62
C LEU A 139 2.68 -3.95 4.07
N MET A 140 1.73 -3.79 4.99
CA MET A 140 1.91 -3.71 6.43
C MET A 140 1.03 -4.75 7.12
N LEU A 141 1.40 -5.21 8.32
CA LEU A 141 0.52 -6.12 9.08
C LEU A 141 -0.84 -5.48 9.40
N ASN A 142 -0.87 -4.16 9.57
CA ASN A 142 -2.10 -3.41 9.82
C ASN A 142 -3.09 -3.47 8.64
N ASP A 143 -2.61 -3.71 7.40
CA ASP A 143 -3.50 -3.91 6.24
C ASP A 143 -4.44 -5.09 6.48
N PHE A 144 -3.94 -6.17 7.08
CA PHE A 144 -4.75 -7.36 7.40
C PHE A 144 -5.80 -7.10 8.46
N ILE A 145 -5.47 -6.29 9.48
CA ILE A 145 -6.45 -5.91 10.52
C ILE A 145 -7.60 -5.12 9.89
N SER A 146 -7.28 -4.15 9.03
CA SER A 146 -8.27 -3.31 8.37
C SER A 146 -9.13 -4.09 7.37
N SER A 147 -8.53 -5.07 6.68
CA SER A 147 -9.23 -5.90 5.68
C SER A 147 -10.15 -6.96 6.28
N ARG A 148 -10.02 -7.30 7.58
CA ARG A 148 -10.90 -8.27 8.27
C ARG A 148 -12.38 -7.99 8.07
N ARG A 149 -12.75 -6.71 7.98
CA ARG A 149 -14.15 -6.32 7.74
C ARG A 149 -14.63 -6.81 6.36
N GLY A 150 -13.79 -6.64 5.33
CA GLY A 150 -14.07 -7.17 3.99
C GLY A 150 -14.10 -8.70 3.96
N THR A 151 -13.17 -9.37 4.65
CA THR A 151 -13.14 -10.82 4.76
C THR A 151 -14.40 -11.39 5.41
N LYS A 152 -14.91 -10.77 6.48
CA LYS A 152 -16.17 -11.16 7.13
C LYS A 152 -17.37 -11.00 6.20
N GLU A 153 -17.43 -9.90 5.44
CA GLU A 153 -18.49 -9.70 4.43
C GLU A 153 -18.48 -10.82 3.38
N TYR A 154 -17.30 -11.25 2.93
CA TYR A 154 -17.19 -12.36 1.98
C TYR A 154 -17.66 -13.70 2.57
N ILE A 155 -17.28 -14.03 3.81
CA ILE A 155 -17.78 -15.25 4.48
C ILE A 155 -19.31 -15.20 4.60
N GLU A 156 -19.86 -14.04 4.98
CA GLU A 156 -21.32 -13.86 5.08
C GLU A 156 -22.01 -14.06 3.72
N ASP A 157 -21.42 -13.58 2.63
CA ASP A 157 -21.97 -13.77 1.29
C ASP A 157 -21.90 -15.23 0.84
N ILE A 158 -20.79 -15.94 1.05
CA ILE A 158 -20.69 -17.37 0.72
C ILE A 158 -21.72 -18.18 1.54
N SER A 159 -21.92 -17.85 2.82
CA SER A 159 -22.91 -18.53 3.67
C SER A 159 -24.35 -18.42 3.14
N LYS A 160 -24.60 -17.43 2.28
CA LYS A 160 -25.88 -17.17 1.61
C LYS A 160 -25.87 -17.61 0.14
N ASN A 161 -24.88 -18.41 -0.28
CA ASN A 161 -24.65 -18.84 -1.66
C ASN A 161 -24.63 -17.67 -2.67
N ARG A 162 -23.95 -16.58 -2.31
CA ARG A 162 -23.81 -15.42 -3.20
C ARG A 162 -22.43 -14.79 -3.10
N ILE A 163 -22.10 -13.94 -4.05
CA ILE A 163 -20.93 -13.05 -4.02
C ILE A 163 -21.44 -11.63 -4.25
N SER A 164 -21.00 -10.69 -3.42
CA SER A 164 -21.24 -9.28 -3.72
C SER A 164 -20.24 -8.72 -4.72
N TYR A 165 -20.76 -7.86 -5.59
CA TYR A 165 -19.98 -7.03 -6.50
C TYR A 165 -20.59 -5.63 -6.54
N ARG A 166 -19.85 -4.66 -7.08
CA ARG A 166 -20.36 -3.31 -7.32
C ARG A 166 -20.34 -2.99 -8.80
N ARG A 167 -21.14 -2.01 -9.21
CA ARG A 167 -21.08 -1.39 -10.54
C ARG A 167 -21.44 0.07 -10.43
N TYR A 168 -20.99 0.88 -11.38
CA TYR A 168 -21.46 2.26 -11.45
C TYR A 168 -22.90 2.33 -11.93
N GLU A 169 -23.71 3.15 -11.25
CA GLU A 169 -25.04 3.54 -11.68
C GLU A 169 -25.20 5.06 -11.50
N SER A 170 -26.05 5.67 -12.33
CA SER A 170 -26.45 7.06 -12.15
C SER A 170 -27.60 7.13 -11.14
N GLN A 171 -27.36 7.73 -9.98
CA GLN A 171 -28.38 8.00 -8.97
C GLN A 171 -28.54 9.51 -8.81
N ASN A 172 -29.75 10.03 -9.08
CA ASN A 172 -30.06 11.48 -9.02
C ASN A 172 -29.13 12.39 -9.86
N GLY A 173 -28.55 11.85 -10.93
CA GLY A 173 -27.60 12.58 -11.78
C GLY A 173 -26.14 12.54 -11.31
N GLU A 174 -25.85 11.83 -10.21
CA GLU A 174 -24.50 11.59 -9.71
C GLU A 174 -24.10 10.12 -9.91
N LEU A 175 -22.81 9.88 -10.12
CA LEU A 175 -22.24 8.55 -10.28
C LEU A 175 -22.06 7.89 -8.90
N ALA A 176 -22.65 6.72 -8.71
CA ALA A 176 -22.51 5.96 -7.46
C ALA A 176 -22.17 4.48 -7.72
N GLN A 177 -21.39 3.86 -6.85
CA GLN A 177 -21.18 2.42 -6.87
C GLN A 177 -22.29 1.70 -6.10
N VAL A 178 -23.07 0.86 -6.79
CA VAL A 178 -24.18 0.11 -6.20
C VAL A 178 -23.76 -1.32 -5.93
N LYS A 179 -23.90 -1.77 -4.67
CA LYS A 179 -23.65 -3.16 -4.26
C LYS A 179 -24.81 -4.04 -4.71
N THR A 180 -24.48 -5.13 -5.38
CA THR A 180 -25.41 -6.15 -5.88
C THR A 180 -24.83 -7.53 -5.63
N TYR A 181 -25.58 -8.58 -5.96
CA TYR A 181 -25.24 -9.96 -5.64
C TYR A 181 -25.35 -10.87 -6.86
N TYR A 182 -24.42 -11.81 -6.95
CA TYR A 182 -24.43 -12.90 -7.92
C TYR A 182 -24.61 -14.23 -7.18
N GLU A 183 -25.43 -15.13 -7.72
CA GLU A 183 -25.62 -16.46 -7.13
C GLU A 183 -24.36 -17.30 -7.32
N LEU A 184 -23.85 -17.87 -6.22
CA LEU A 184 -22.59 -18.59 -6.24
C LEU A 184 -22.78 -19.97 -6.88
N ASP A 185 -22.15 -20.20 -8.03
CA ASP A 185 -22.03 -21.53 -8.63
C ASP A 185 -20.74 -22.24 -8.18
N GLU A 186 -20.61 -23.53 -8.53
CA GLU A 186 -19.47 -24.37 -8.13
C GLU A 186 -18.13 -23.84 -8.65
N ARG A 187 -18.12 -23.25 -9.86
CA ARG A 187 -16.90 -22.68 -10.45
C ARG A 187 -16.44 -21.47 -9.65
N HIS A 188 -17.35 -20.52 -9.41
CA HIS A 188 -17.07 -19.32 -8.64
C HIS A 188 -16.66 -19.69 -7.21
N ALA A 189 -17.27 -20.71 -6.60
CA ALA A 189 -16.91 -21.18 -5.26
C ALA A 189 -15.46 -21.68 -5.19
N ILE A 190 -15.03 -22.51 -6.15
CA ILE A 190 -13.65 -23.02 -6.24
C ILE A 190 -12.66 -21.87 -6.47
N GLU A 191 -12.91 -21.01 -7.45
CA GLU A 191 -12.03 -19.87 -7.75
C GLU A 191 -11.89 -18.96 -6.54
N PHE A 192 -13.01 -18.66 -5.86
CA PHE A 192 -13.04 -17.80 -4.70
C PHE A 192 -12.24 -18.38 -3.52
N ALA A 193 -12.44 -19.67 -3.21
CA ALA A 193 -11.70 -20.35 -2.15
C ALA A 193 -10.19 -20.36 -2.41
N TYR A 194 -9.79 -20.68 -3.65
CA TYR A 194 -8.40 -20.62 -4.08
C TYR A 194 -7.81 -19.21 -3.88
N HIS A 195 -8.54 -18.18 -4.34
CA HIS A 195 -8.08 -16.80 -4.28
C HIS A 195 -7.93 -16.29 -2.85
N ILE A 196 -8.85 -16.62 -1.94
CA ILE A 196 -8.69 -16.26 -0.53
C ILE A 196 -7.42 -16.88 0.05
N ILE A 197 -7.25 -18.19 -0.08
CA ILE A 197 -6.11 -18.88 0.53
C ILE A 197 -4.80 -18.34 -0.06
N TYR A 198 -4.69 -18.32 -1.40
CA TYR A 198 -3.48 -17.85 -2.09
C TYR A 198 -3.16 -16.41 -1.74
N ASN A 199 -4.12 -15.48 -1.84
CA ASN A 199 -3.86 -14.06 -1.63
C ASN A 199 -3.53 -13.77 -0.16
N SER A 200 -4.20 -14.40 0.81
CA SER A 200 -3.89 -14.21 2.23
C SER A 200 -2.43 -14.57 2.54
N ILE A 201 -2.00 -15.76 2.13
CA ILE A 201 -0.63 -16.24 2.36
C ILE A 201 0.37 -15.41 1.53
N SER A 202 0.09 -15.21 0.24
CA SER A 202 0.99 -14.48 -0.65
C SER A 202 1.22 -13.04 -0.16
N ASN A 203 0.18 -12.35 0.28
CA ASN A 203 0.32 -11.00 0.82
C ASN A 203 1.09 -10.98 2.14
N LEU A 204 0.89 -11.98 3.01
CA LEU A 204 1.65 -12.06 4.26
C LEU A 204 3.14 -12.34 3.99
N LEU A 205 3.43 -13.20 3.01
CA LEU A 205 4.79 -13.42 2.50
C LEU A 205 5.40 -12.14 1.93
N LYS A 206 4.64 -11.31 1.20
CA LYS A 206 5.13 -10.01 0.70
C LYS A 206 5.51 -9.05 1.82
N VAL A 207 4.79 -9.07 2.96
CA VAL A 207 5.18 -8.30 4.17
C VAL A 207 6.48 -8.84 4.74
N ASN A 208 6.57 -10.15 4.96
CA ASN A 208 7.71 -10.79 5.60
C ASN A 208 9.01 -10.66 4.77
N LEU A 209 8.90 -10.88 3.45
CA LEU A 209 10.00 -10.73 2.50
C LEU A 209 10.22 -9.27 2.09
N ASN A 210 9.31 -8.38 2.48
CA ASN A 210 9.37 -6.95 2.22
C ASN A 210 9.52 -6.61 0.73
N LYS A 211 8.78 -7.33 -0.14
CA LYS A 211 8.87 -7.21 -1.60
C LYS A 211 7.54 -7.50 -2.29
N ASN A 212 7.30 -6.80 -3.40
CA ASN A 212 6.16 -7.04 -4.28
C ASN A 212 6.43 -8.21 -5.25
N ILE A 213 6.15 -9.44 -4.84
CA ILE A 213 6.50 -10.64 -5.61
C ILE A 213 5.25 -11.40 -6.05
N LYS A 214 5.23 -11.84 -7.31
CA LYS A 214 4.29 -12.84 -7.84
C LYS A 214 4.98 -14.20 -7.86
N PHE A 215 4.51 -15.12 -7.04
CA PHE A 215 5.10 -16.46 -6.94
C PHE A 215 4.59 -17.39 -8.04
N LYS A 216 5.49 -18.21 -8.60
CA LYS A 216 5.07 -19.43 -9.31
C LYS A 216 4.54 -20.44 -8.28
N PHE A 217 3.69 -21.37 -8.72
CA PHE A 217 3.02 -22.29 -7.80
C PHE A 217 3.99 -23.11 -6.94
N ASP A 218 5.01 -23.74 -7.54
CA ASP A 218 5.97 -24.56 -6.79
C ASP A 218 6.80 -23.73 -5.81
N ASP A 219 7.25 -22.54 -6.22
CA ASP A 219 7.97 -21.61 -5.36
C ASP A 219 7.08 -21.12 -4.21
N PHE A 220 5.81 -20.81 -4.48
CA PHE A 220 4.82 -20.44 -3.47
C PHE A 220 4.65 -21.53 -2.43
N MET A 221 4.47 -22.79 -2.85
CA MET A 221 4.28 -23.91 -1.93
C MET A 221 5.51 -24.13 -1.04
N LYS A 222 6.71 -23.99 -1.61
CA LYS A 222 7.95 -24.10 -0.85
C LYS A 222 8.07 -22.98 0.20
N VAL A 223 7.93 -21.73 -0.22
CA VAL A 223 8.06 -20.57 0.68
C VAL A 223 6.95 -20.56 1.74
N TRP A 224 5.73 -20.95 1.39
CA TRP A 224 4.66 -21.11 2.37
C TRP A 224 5.03 -22.15 3.44
N LYS A 225 5.56 -23.31 3.05
CA LYS A 225 6.01 -24.32 3.99
C LYS A 225 7.12 -23.81 4.91
N ASP A 226 8.12 -23.14 4.33
CA ASP A 226 9.29 -22.67 5.08
C ASP A 226 8.94 -21.57 6.10
N GLU A 227 7.97 -20.70 5.79
CA GLU A 227 7.60 -19.55 6.64
C GLU A 227 6.44 -19.85 7.60
N TYR A 228 5.47 -20.70 7.21
CA TYR A 228 4.25 -20.96 7.98
C TYR A 228 3.91 -22.47 7.99
N GLU A 229 4.83 -23.30 8.48
CA GLU A 229 4.74 -24.77 8.47
C GLU A 229 3.41 -25.31 9.02
N GLU A 230 2.95 -24.84 10.17
CA GLU A 230 1.70 -25.32 10.79
C GLU A 230 0.47 -25.06 9.91
N LEU A 231 0.37 -23.86 9.33
CA LEU A 231 -0.71 -23.50 8.40
C LEU A 231 -0.60 -24.28 7.10
N TYR A 232 0.62 -24.46 6.60
CA TYR A 232 0.91 -25.25 5.41
C TYR A 232 0.45 -26.69 5.60
N ASP A 233 0.88 -27.37 6.67
CA ASP A 233 0.56 -28.78 6.92
C ASP A 233 -0.95 -29.02 7.00
N LYS A 234 -1.70 -28.07 7.55
CA LYS A 234 -3.16 -28.13 7.63
C LYS A 234 -3.86 -27.95 6.27
N TYR A 235 -3.40 -27.03 5.43
CA TYR A 235 -4.15 -26.59 4.23
C TYR A 235 -3.52 -26.93 2.87
N ASN A 236 -2.26 -27.38 2.79
CA ASN A 236 -1.56 -27.60 1.52
C ASN A 236 -2.29 -28.58 0.58
N LYS A 237 -2.88 -29.66 1.13
CA LYS A 237 -3.56 -30.69 0.33
C LYS A 237 -4.80 -30.14 -0.35
N ILE A 238 -5.67 -29.46 0.41
CA ILE A 238 -6.88 -28.86 -0.12
C ILE A 238 -6.57 -27.70 -1.05
N PHE A 239 -5.55 -26.90 -0.74
CA PHE A 239 -5.10 -25.82 -1.61
C PHE A 239 -4.60 -26.35 -2.97
N SER A 240 -3.80 -27.42 -2.98
CA SER A 240 -3.32 -28.05 -4.22
C SER A 240 -4.47 -28.62 -5.05
N LYS A 241 -5.49 -29.17 -4.39
CA LYS A 241 -6.72 -29.62 -5.04
C LYS A 241 -7.47 -28.45 -5.70
N LEU A 242 -7.70 -27.36 -4.96
CA LEU A 242 -8.34 -26.15 -5.49
C LEU A 242 -7.57 -25.57 -6.69
N TYR A 243 -6.23 -25.55 -6.62
CA TYR A 243 -5.39 -25.11 -7.74
C TYR A 243 -5.61 -25.96 -9.00
N ASN A 244 -5.61 -27.29 -8.87
CA ASN A 244 -5.82 -28.20 -10.00
C ASN A 244 -7.23 -28.07 -10.59
N LEU A 245 -8.27 -28.01 -9.74
CA LEU A 245 -9.65 -27.80 -10.19
C LEU A 245 -9.79 -26.49 -10.98
N LYS A 246 -9.22 -25.39 -10.45
CA LYS A 246 -9.19 -24.09 -11.13
C LYS A 246 -8.46 -24.16 -12.46
N LEU A 247 -7.26 -24.76 -12.48
CA LEU A 247 -6.41 -24.85 -13.66
C LEU A 247 -7.08 -25.63 -14.80
N ASN A 248 -7.75 -26.73 -14.45
CA ASN A 248 -8.42 -27.61 -15.41
C ASN A 248 -9.87 -27.19 -15.71
N LYS A 249 -10.38 -26.14 -15.04
CA LYS A 249 -11.80 -25.71 -15.09
C LYS A 249 -12.77 -26.85 -14.74
N GLU A 250 -12.38 -27.70 -13.80
CA GLU A 250 -13.17 -28.83 -13.30
C GLU A 250 -14.11 -28.38 -12.17
N LEU A 251 -15.32 -28.94 -12.16
CA LEU A 251 -16.33 -28.63 -11.15
C LEU A 251 -16.36 -29.72 -10.08
N GLU A 252 -16.38 -29.29 -8.82
CA GLU A 252 -16.58 -30.16 -7.69
C GLU A 252 -17.32 -29.40 -6.58
N LYS A 253 -18.33 -30.03 -6.00
CA LYS A 253 -19.04 -29.48 -4.87
C LYS A 253 -18.21 -29.60 -3.60
N LEU A 254 -17.78 -28.47 -3.05
CA LEU A 254 -16.99 -28.37 -1.83
C LEU A 254 -17.74 -27.52 -0.78
N ASP A 255 -17.56 -27.82 0.51
CA ASP A 255 -18.02 -26.94 1.59
C ASP A 255 -17.02 -25.78 1.75
N ILE A 256 -17.18 -24.78 0.88
CA ILE A 256 -16.29 -23.61 0.85
C ILE A 256 -16.46 -22.74 2.09
N VAL A 257 -17.66 -22.68 2.69
CA VAL A 257 -17.91 -21.87 3.88
C VAL A 257 -17.08 -22.39 5.05
N GLU A 258 -17.16 -23.69 5.34
CA GLU A 258 -16.38 -24.28 6.42
C GLU A 258 -14.88 -24.20 6.14
N LEU A 259 -14.46 -24.56 4.93
CA LEU A 259 -13.05 -24.53 4.52
C LEU A 259 -12.42 -23.14 4.69
N VAL A 260 -13.04 -22.12 4.08
CA VAL A 260 -12.52 -20.75 4.07
C VAL A 260 -12.64 -20.14 5.47
N GLY A 261 -13.74 -20.40 6.19
CA GLY A 261 -13.93 -19.92 7.55
C GLY A 261 -12.84 -20.44 8.51
N ASN A 262 -12.56 -21.74 8.46
CA ASN A 262 -11.51 -22.35 9.27
C ASN A 262 -10.12 -21.82 8.92
N PHE A 263 -9.81 -21.72 7.62
CA PHE A 263 -8.54 -21.18 7.16
C PHE A 263 -8.31 -19.75 7.65
N LEU A 264 -9.33 -18.89 7.50
CA LEU A 264 -9.20 -17.48 7.88
C LEU A 264 -9.07 -17.29 9.39
N ASN A 265 -9.73 -18.12 10.21
CA ASN A 265 -9.55 -18.09 11.66
C ASN A 265 -8.10 -18.44 12.06
N ASP A 266 -7.53 -19.50 11.49
CA ASP A 266 -6.14 -19.88 11.76
C ASP A 266 -5.17 -18.81 11.24
N PHE A 267 -5.40 -18.31 10.03
CA PHE A 267 -4.60 -17.25 9.42
C PHE A 267 -4.63 -15.96 10.25
N ASP A 268 -5.81 -15.53 10.71
CA ASP A 268 -5.96 -14.36 11.56
C ASP A 268 -5.24 -14.53 12.90
N SER A 269 -5.24 -15.74 13.46
CA SER A 269 -4.48 -16.07 14.68
C SER A 269 -2.99 -15.83 14.47
N ILE A 270 -2.43 -16.31 13.36
CA ILE A 270 -1.01 -16.13 13.01
C ILE A 270 -0.70 -14.64 12.86
N VAL A 271 -1.50 -13.89 12.09
CA VAL A 271 -1.28 -12.45 11.90
C VAL A 271 -1.33 -11.69 13.24
N ASN A 272 -2.30 -11.99 14.11
CA ASN A 272 -2.39 -11.38 15.43
C ASN A 272 -1.18 -11.71 16.28
N GLU A 273 -0.73 -12.97 16.26
CA GLU A 273 0.46 -13.40 17.01
C GLU A 273 1.70 -12.60 16.58
N TYR A 274 1.92 -12.41 15.27
CA TYR A 274 3.00 -11.55 14.78
C TYR A 274 2.88 -10.13 15.32
N ILE A 275 1.69 -9.51 15.24
CA ILE A 275 1.47 -8.14 15.71
C ILE A 275 1.70 -8.04 17.23
N GLU A 276 1.20 -8.99 18.00
CA GLU A 276 1.27 -9.00 19.47
C GLU A 276 2.71 -9.20 19.95
N LYS A 277 3.44 -10.18 19.37
CA LYS A 277 4.83 -10.48 19.73
C LYS A 277 5.82 -9.45 19.22
N SER A 278 5.50 -8.73 18.15
CA SER A 278 6.38 -7.69 17.61
C SER A 278 6.51 -6.52 18.58
N LYS A 279 7.76 -6.11 18.83
CA LYS A 279 8.07 -4.88 19.55
C LYS A 279 7.56 -3.69 18.75
N LYS A 280 6.83 -2.79 19.41
CA LYS A 280 6.23 -1.60 18.81
C LYS A 280 7.02 -0.35 19.18
N VAL A 281 7.27 0.48 18.18
CA VAL A 281 7.96 1.77 18.36
C VAL A 281 7.09 2.85 17.73
N ILE A 282 6.72 3.85 18.51
CA ILE A 282 5.90 4.97 18.05
C ILE A 282 6.78 6.20 17.98
N LEU A 283 6.88 6.84 16.82
CA LEU A 283 7.53 8.13 16.70
C LEU A 283 6.49 9.23 16.63
N ILE A 284 6.69 10.28 17.44
CA ILE A 284 5.82 11.45 17.50
C ILE A 284 6.70 12.68 17.30
N ARG A 285 6.46 13.41 16.21
CA ARG A 285 7.04 14.75 16.05
C ARG A 285 6.46 15.68 17.12
N HIS A 286 7.30 16.49 17.75
CA HIS A 286 6.86 17.55 18.68
C HIS A 286 5.70 18.41 18.12
N LEU A 287 4.95 19.07 18.99
CA LEU A 287 3.88 20.00 18.59
C LEU A 287 4.44 21.22 17.84
N LYS A 288 3.56 21.97 17.15
CA LYS A 288 3.99 23.10 16.30
C LYS A 288 4.73 24.15 17.11
N THR A 289 5.73 24.75 16.49
CA THR A 289 6.55 25.85 17.00
C THR A 289 6.22 27.15 16.26
N ASN A 290 6.57 28.30 16.84
CA ASN A 290 6.41 29.61 16.19
C ASN A 290 7.32 29.80 14.97
N LEU A 291 8.43 29.04 14.91
CA LEU A 291 9.39 29.07 13.83
C LEU A 291 9.30 27.76 13.02
N ASN A 292 8.72 27.86 11.82
CA ASN A 292 8.52 26.80 10.83
C ASN A 292 8.48 27.43 9.42
N ASP A 293 9.43 28.33 9.13
CA ASP A 293 9.44 29.12 7.89
C ASP A 293 10.15 28.43 6.71
N GLY A 294 10.64 27.21 6.90
CA GLY A 294 11.29 26.40 5.87
C GLY A 294 12.82 26.34 5.99
N ARG A 295 13.41 27.03 6.96
CA ARG A 295 14.84 26.87 7.28
C ARG A 295 15.15 25.52 7.90
N PHE A 296 16.38 25.08 7.72
CA PHE A 296 16.95 24.00 8.51
C PHE A 296 17.10 24.47 9.96
N LEU A 297 16.42 23.79 10.88
CA LEU A 297 16.48 24.09 12.32
C LEU A 297 16.88 22.80 13.04
N GLY A 298 18.17 22.70 13.37
CA GLY A 298 18.78 21.47 13.86
C GLY A 298 18.65 21.24 15.36
N SER A 299 19.51 20.37 15.86
CA SER A 299 19.58 19.96 17.26
C SER A 299 19.88 21.09 18.25
N GLU A 300 20.58 22.13 17.81
CA GLU A 300 21.10 23.21 18.67
C GLU A 300 20.09 24.36 18.88
N ASN A 301 18.98 24.36 18.16
CA ASN A 301 17.97 25.41 18.30
C ASN A 301 17.00 25.12 19.45
N GLU A 302 16.99 26.00 20.46
CA GLU A 302 15.99 26.00 21.52
C GLU A 302 14.78 26.82 21.11
N ILE A 303 13.72 26.13 20.69
CA ILE A 303 12.48 26.74 20.18
C ILE A 303 11.31 26.19 20.99
N ASP A 304 10.45 27.09 21.45
CA ASP A 304 9.22 26.74 22.16
C ASP A 304 8.11 26.28 21.22
N ILE A 305 7.26 25.38 21.71
CA ILE A 305 5.99 25.08 21.06
C ILE A 305 5.03 26.27 21.23
N ILE A 306 4.04 26.36 20.33
CA ILE A 306 2.93 27.30 20.49
C ILE A 306 2.13 26.93 21.75
N GLU A 307 2.13 27.82 22.75
CA GLU A 307 1.57 27.55 24.08
C GLU A 307 0.08 27.18 24.05
N ASN A 308 -0.72 27.92 23.27
CA ASN A 308 -2.19 27.77 23.22
C ASN A 308 -2.70 26.92 22.04
N GLN A 309 -1.85 26.10 21.41
CA GLN A 309 -2.31 25.22 20.33
C GLN A 309 -3.12 24.02 20.85
N ASP A 310 -4.05 23.53 20.05
CA ASP A 310 -4.74 22.26 20.34
C ASP A 310 -3.80 21.07 20.15
N ILE A 311 -4.01 20.02 20.95
CA ILE A 311 -3.36 18.72 20.76
C ILE A 311 -4.15 17.97 19.68
N PRO A 312 -3.50 17.44 18.63
CA PRO A 312 -4.16 16.61 17.62
C PRO A 312 -4.95 15.47 18.26
N LEU A 313 -6.12 15.15 17.69
CA LEU A 313 -7.04 14.15 18.26
C LEU A 313 -6.37 12.77 18.38
N GLU A 314 -5.56 12.42 17.40
CA GLU A 314 -4.83 11.16 17.33
C GLU A 314 -3.85 11.01 18.49
N LEU A 315 -3.14 12.09 18.84
CA LEU A 315 -2.24 12.10 20.00
C LEU A 315 -2.99 12.19 21.32
N LYS A 316 -4.08 12.96 21.37
CA LYS A 316 -4.93 13.09 22.56
C LYS A 316 -5.56 11.76 22.96
N ASN A 317 -5.92 10.93 21.97
CA ASN A 317 -6.55 9.62 22.17
C ASN A 317 -5.53 8.48 22.28
N PHE A 318 -4.23 8.76 22.15
CA PHE A 318 -3.20 7.73 22.21
C PHE A 318 -3.02 7.23 23.66
N ASP A 319 -3.06 5.91 23.85
CA ASP A 319 -2.83 5.29 25.16
C ASP A 319 -1.34 4.97 25.36
N PHE A 320 -0.72 5.68 26.31
CA PHE A 320 0.70 5.52 26.65
C PHE A 320 0.96 4.43 27.70
N SER A 321 -0.08 3.80 28.28
CA SER A 321 0.03 2.93 29.47
C SER A 321 0.99 1.75 29.31
N ASN A 322 1.13 1.22 28.10
CA ASN A 322 1.94 0.05 27.78
C ASN A 322 3.28 0.38 27.08
N PHE A 323 3.71 1.64 27.15
CA PHE A 323 4.90 2.11 26.46
C PHE A 323 5.92 2.73 27.43
N GLU A 324 7.19 2.43 27.17
CA GLU A 324 8.29 3.22 27.72
C GLU A 324 8.47 4.49 26.91
N ILE A 325 8.50 5.64 27.58
CA ILE A 325 8.47 6.95 26.92
C ILE A 325 9.87 7.54 26.90
N PHE A 326 10.32 7.98 25.72
CA PHE A 326 11.58 8.67 25.51
C PHE A 326 11.34 10.01 24.83
N SER A 327 12.17 10.99 25.20
CA SER A 327 12.18 12.32 24.60
C SER A 327 13.55 12.67 24.08
N SER A 328 13.58 13.37 22.95
CA SER A 328 14.69 14.27 22.65
C SER A 328 14.86 15.29 23.79
N PRO A 329 16.10 15.70 24.12
CA PRO A 329 16.37 16.75 25.11
C PRO A 329 15.85 18.14 24.70
N SER A 330 15.56 18.37 23.41
CA SER A 330 15.15 19.70 22.91
C SER A 330 13.87 20.21 23.58
N THR A 331 13.83 21.52 23.88
CA THR A 331 12.71 22.18 24.58
C THR A 331 11.33 21.86 23.98
N ARG A 332 11.19 21.89 22.65
CA ARG A 332 9.93 21.56 21.94
C ARG A 332 9.39 20.15 22.22
N CYS A 333 10.26 19.15 22.38
CA CYS A 333 9.83 17.79 22.70
C CYS A 333 9.38 17.69 24.17
N ILE A 334 10.18 18.26 25.08
CA ILE A 334 9.86 18.28 26.52
C ILE A 334 8.56 19.03 26.80
N GLN A 335 8.35 20.20 26.17
CA GLN A 335 7.10 20.95 26.30
C GLN A 335 5.90 20.18 25.74
N THR A 336 6.08 19.40 24.66
CA THR A 336 5.03 18.54 24.12
C THR A 336 4.61 17.48 25.14
N ILE A 337 5.56 16.80 25.76
CA ILE A 337 5.32 15.80 26.82
C ILE A 337 4.63 16.44 28.04
N ASN A 338 5.12 17.61 28.48
CA ASN A 338 4.52 18.34 29.60
C ASN A 338 3.06 18.72 29.32
N LYS A 339 2.75 19.13 28.09
CA LYS A 339 1.38 19.45 27.67
C LYS A 339 0.45 18.24 27.68
N LEU A 340 0.99 17.04 27.43
CA LEU A 340 0.29 15.76 27.57
C LEU A 340 0.20 15.26 29.02
N LYS A 341 0.82 15.97 29.98
CA LYS A 341 0.87 15.61 31.41
C LYS A 341 1.50 14.24 31.67
N ILE A 342 2.49 13.88 30.84
CA ILE A 342 3.27 12.66 31.01
C ILE A 342 4.40 12.96 32.01
N ASN A 343 4.36 12.30 33.16
CA ASN A 343 5.24 12.62 34.29
C ASN A 343 6.54 11.78 34.34
N SER A 344 6.61 10.70 33.57
CA SER A 344 7.76 9.78 33.57
C SER A 344 8.18 9.48 32.14
N PHE A 345 9.41 9.84 31.81
CA PHE A 345 10.03 9.60 30.52
C PHE A 345 11.55 9.63 30.67
N ASN A 346 12.24 8.94 29.76
CA ASN A 346 13.69 8.99 29.64
C ASN A 346 14.09 10.07 28.63
N VAL A 347 15.23 10.72 28.81
CA VAL A 347 15.81 11.63 27.81
C VAL A 347 16.92 10.92 27.07
N SER A 348 16.94 11.04 25.74
CA SER A 348 17.98 10.45 24.89
C SER A 348 18.48 11.45 23.86
N GLU A 349 19.80 11.64 23.83
CA GLU A 349 20.51 12.42 22.81
C GLU A 349 20.31 11.85 21.41
N ASP A 350 20.14 10.53 21.30
CA ASP A 350 19.91 9.82 20.04
C ASP A 350 18.57 10.19 19.39
N LEU A 351 17.68 10.94 20.07
CA LEU A 351 16.41 11.43 19.54
C LEU A 351 16.45 12.89 19.06
N LYS A 352 17.59 13.58 19.12
CA LYS A 352 17.77 14.94 18.60
C LYS A 352 17.45 15.04 17.10
N GLU A 353 17.03 16.24 16.68
CA GLU A 353 16.89 16.55 15.25
C GLU A 353 18.25 16.40 14.55
N ILE A 354 18.23 16.26 13.23
CA ILE A 354 19.45 16.23 12.42
C ILE A 354 20.33 17.42 12.79
N ASN A 355 21.61 17.15 13.05
CA ASN A 355 22.60 18.21 13.14
C ASN A 355 22.90 18.73 11.73
N TYR A 356 22.39 19.91 11.38
CA TYR A 356 22.65 20.53 10.08
C TYR A 356 23.99 21.27 10.01
N GLY A 357 24.73 21.34 11.12
CA GLY A 357 26.03 22.01 11.20
C GLY A 357 25.96 23.45 10.69
N LYS A 358 26.82 23.80 9.72
CA LYS A 358 26.85 25.14 9.11
C LYS A 358 25.64 25.47 8.23
N ALA A 359 24.79 24.48 7.93
CA ALA A 359 23.55 24.71 7.21
C ALA A 359 22.38 25.12 8.12
N ASP A 360 22.56 25.11 9.45
CA ASP A 360 21.53 25.53 10.39
C ASP A 360 21.16 27.01 10.20
N GLY A 361 19.86 27.32 10.21
CA GLY A 361 19.31 28.64 9.95
C GLY A 361 19.24 29.05 8.47
N LEU A 362 19.72 28.21 7.55
CA LEU A 362 19.64 28.46 6.10
C LEU A 362 18.39 27.83 5.49
N PHE A 363 17.92 28.43 4.40
CA PHE A 363 16.94 27.83 3.49
C PHE A 363 17.62 26.81 2.56
N PHE A 364 16.82 25.89 2.01
CA PHE A 364 17.32 24.86 1.08
C PHE A 364 18.09 25.45 -0.11
N ASP A 365 17.54 26.49 -0.74
CA ASP A 365 18.18 27.16 -1.88
C ASP A 365 19.53 27.79 -1.50
N GLU A 366 19.68 28.30 -0.27
CA GLU A 366 20.95 28.83 0.21
C GLU A 366 21.98 27.71 0.41
N VAL A 367 21.57 26.55 0.91
CA VAL A 367 22.44 25.39 1.12
C VAL A 367 22.97 24.85 -0.21
N ILE A 368 22.10 24.61 -1.20
CA ILE A 368 22.54 24.07 -2.50
C ILE A 368 23.44 25.06 -3.26
N ASN A 369 23.23 26.37 -3.08
CA ASN A 369 24.08 27.40 -3.69
C ASN A 369 25.44 27.54 -2.98
N GLN A 370 25.49 27.33 -1.66
CA GLN A 370 26.74 27.44 -0.87
C GLN A 370 27.58 26.15 -0.90
N TYR A 371 26.96 24.99 -1.10
CA TYR A 371 27.60 23.69 -0.98
C TYR A 371 27.35 22.83 -2.23
N GLU A 372 28.13 23.06 -3.29
CA GLU A 372 27.99 22.38 -4.60
C GLU A 372 27.97 20.84 -4.49
N TYR A 373 28.77 20.26 -3.59
CA TYR A 373 28.80 18.81 -3.38
C TYR A 373 27.44 18.23 -2.94
N ILE A 374 26.61 19.00 -2.24
CA ILE A 374 25.26 18.58 -1.84
C ILE A 374 24.36 18.49 -3.08
N SER A 375 24.44 19.49 -3.96
CA SER A 375 23.73 19.47 -5.24
C SER A 375 24.15 18.27 -6.09
N ASP A 376 25.45 17.98 -6.18
CA ASP A 376 25.97 16.82 -6.90
C ASP A 376 25.45 15.50 -6.34
N SER A 377 25.40 15.35 -5.01
CA SER A 377 24.85 14.16 -4.36
C SER A 377 23.35 14.01 -4.63
N ILE A 378 22.58 15.10 -4.60
CA ILE A 378 21.15 15.06 -4.92
C ILE A 378 20.93 14.59 -6.37
N GLN A 379 21.75 15.04 -7.32
CA GLN A 379 21.65 14.60 -8.71
C GLN A 379 22.00 13.11 -8.91
N LYS A 380 22.80 12.54 -7.99
CA LYS A 380 23.23 11.13 -8.02
C LYS A 380 22.38 10.21 -7.16
N ASP A 381 21.35 10.74 -6.51
CA ASP A 381 20.55 10.01 -5.52
C ASP A 381 21.35 9.52 -4.29
N ASP A 382 22.43 10.22 -3.94
CA ASP A 382 23.35 9.86 -2.85
C ASP A 382 22.98 10.53 -1.51
N ASP A 383 23.27 9.84 -0.39
CA ASP A 383 23.17 10.42 0.95
C ASP A 383 24.31 11.40 1.21
N PHE A 384 24.00 12.69 1.26
CA PHE A 384 24.98 13.74 1.54
C PHE A 384 25.04 14.07 3.03
N LYS A 385 26.23 14.46 3.47
CA LYS A 385 26.47 14.98 4.82
C LYS A 385 26.33 16.49 4.84
N PHE A 386 25.52 17.01 5.75
CA PHE A 386 25.48 18.45 6.02
C PHE A 386 26.86 18.95 6.48
N PRO A 387 27.24 20.19 6.15
CA PRO A 387 28.58 20.72 6.46
C PRO A 387 28.79 20.78 7.97
N GLU A 388 29.74 20.00 8.50
CA GLU A 388 29.96 19.81 9.96
C GLU A 388 28.75 19.22 10.70
N GLY A 389 27.83 18.59 9.97
CA GLY A 389 26.60 18.00 10.49
C GLY A 389 26.53 16.47 10.33
N GLU A 390 25.31 15.95 10.34
CA GLU A 390 24.96 14.54 10.07
C GLU A 390 24.57 14.35 8.59
N ASN A 391 24.58 13.10 8.13
CA ASN A 391 23.77 12.69 6.99
C ASN A 391 22.57 11.86 7.50
N ASN A 392 21.69 11.43 6.60
CA ASN A 392 20.50 10.70 7.00
C ASN A 392 20.84 9.30 7.55
N THR A 393 21.86 8.64 7.02
CA THR A 393 22.34 7.32 7.48
C THR A 393 22.82 7.38 8.93
N MET A 394 23.63 8.37 9.30
CA MET A 394 24.11 8.57 10.68
C MET A 394 22.95 8.74 11.65
N VAL A 395 21.90 9.46 11.25
CA VAL A 395 20.68 9.66 12.06
C VAL A 395 19.97 8.33 12.29
N TYR A 396 19.84 7.50 11.26
CA TYR A 396 19.22 6.18 11.42
C TYR A 396 20.07 5.22 12.28
N GLU A 397 21.39 5.20 12.09
CA GLU A 397 22.30 4.36 12.88
C GLU A 397 22.22 4.66 14.39
N ARG A 398 22.12 5.93 14.78
CA ARG A 398 21.93 6.28 16.22
C ARG A 398 20.57 5.87 16.75
N ILE A 399 19.52 5.92 15.92
CA ILE A 399 18.18 5.46 16.31
C ILE A 399 18.15 3.94 16.44
N GLU A 400 18.76 3.19 15.52
CA GLU A 400 18.91 1.73 15.62
C GLU A 400 19.71 1.34 16.87
N LYS A 401 20.80 2.07 17.16
CA LYS A 401 21.57 1.88 18.38
C LYS A 401 20.70 2.05 19.62
N LEU A 402 19.94 3.14 19.72
CA LEU A 402 19.00 3.35 20.83
C LEU A 402 17.99 2.20 20.91
N LEU A 403 17.38 1.83 19.78
CA LEU A 403 16.38 0.76 19.70
C LEU A 403 16.92 -0.60 20.15
N SER A 404 18.19 -0.92 19.87
CA SER A 404 18.84 -2.15 20.32
C SER A 404 18.98 -2.26 21.84
N THR A 405 18.90 -1.14 22.57
CA THR A 405 18.99 -1.11 24.04
C THR A 405 17.63 -1.24 24.73
N ILE A 406 16.52 -1.13 23.98
CA ILE A 406 15.16 -1.09 24.51
C ILE A 406 14.47 -2.42 24.19
N ASN A 407 13.97 -3.13 25.21
CA ASN A 407 13.27 -4.41 25.01
C ASN A 407 11.75 -4.29 25.07
N LYS A 408 11.22 -3.13 25.45
CA LYS A 408 9.79 -2.87 25.60
C LYS A 408 9.24 -2.10 24.40
N ASN A 409 7.92 -2.12 24.26
CA ASN A 409 7.23 -1.17 23.38
C ASN A 409 7.58 0.25 23.85
N SER A 410 7.87 1.15 22.91
CA SER A 410 8.34 2.49 23.23
C SER A 410 7.69 3.59 22.40
N VAL A 411 7.60 4.78 22.98
CA VAL A 411 7.19 6.01 22.29
C VAL A 411 8.33 7.02 22.35
N PHE A 412 8.71 7.55 21.19
CA PHE A 412 9.77 8.52 21.02
C PHE A 412 9.19 9.87 20.60
N PHE A 413 9.32 10.88 21.47
CA PHE A 413 9.07 12.27 21.12
C PHE A 413 10.31 12.87 20.47
N THR A 414 10.22 13.15 19.17
CA THR A 414 11.36 13.52 18.31
C THR A 414 10.94 14.57 17.27
N HIS A 415 11.64 14.62 16.15
CA HIS A 415 11.59 15.68 15.16
C HIS A 415 11.33 15.17 13.75
N GLN A 416 11.22 16.08 12.79
CA GLN A 416 10.84 15.74 11.42
C GLN A 416 11.90 14.87 10.75
N GLY A 417 13.17 15.24 10.86
CA GLY A 417 14.27 14.53 10.19
C GLY A 417 14.38 13.08 10.66
N VAL A 418 14.33 12.85 11.97
CA VAL A 418 14.35 11.51 12.57
C VAL A 418 13.20 10.63 12.05
N VAL A 419 11.98 11.17 12.02
CA VAL A 419 10.81 10.43 11.51
C VAL A 419 10.97 10.12 10.03
N ARG A 420 11.44 11.08 9.23
CA ARG A 420 11.70 10.88 7.80
C ARG A 420 12.73 9.78 7.57
N CYS A 421 13.78 9.72 8.38
CA CYS A 421 14.77 8.65 8.30
C CYS A 421 14.13 7.28 8.53
N MET A 422 13.38 7.12 9.62
CA MET A 422 12.71 5.85 9.93
C MET A 422 11.71 5.43 8.85
N VAL A 423 10.88 6.36 8.36
CA VAL A 423 9.92 6.07 7.27
C VAL A 423 10.65 5.73 5.98
N GLY A 424 11.65 6.53 5.60
CA GLY A 424 12.40 6.38 4.36
C GLY A 424 13.14 5.05 4.27
N PHE A 425 13.86 4.67 5.35
CA PHE A 425 14.50 3.37 5.46
C PHE A 425 13.48 2.22 5.44
N SER A 426 12.40 2.33 6.22
CA SER A 426 11.38 1.29 6.26
C SER A 426 10.73 1.06 4.91
N LEU A 427 10.47 2.12 4.13
CA LEU A 427 9.80 2.05 2.84
C LEU A 427 10.76 1.88 1.66
N GLU A 428 12.08 1.83 1.89
CA GLU A 428 13.10 1.80 0.83
C GLU A 428 12.92 2.94 -0.18
N ILE A 429 12.53 4.12 0.30
CA ILE A 429 12.39 5.31 -0.54
C ILE A 429 13.81 5.83 -0.86
N PRO A 430 14.11 6.23 -2.11
CA PRO A 430 15.35 6.91 -2.44
C PRO A 430 15.59 8.12 -1.53
N ILE A 431 16.80 8.26 -1.00
CA ILE A 431 17.07 9.20 0.10
C ILE A 431 16.84 10.66 -0.28
N THR A 432 17.08 10.98 -1.55
CA THR A 432 16.78 12.28 -2.16
C THR A 432 15.31 12.64 -2.13
N LYS A 433 14.40 11.67 -2.01
CA LYS A 433 12.96 11.90 -1.93
C LYS A 433 12.43 12.00 -0.49
N TRP A 434 13.25 11.84 0.54
CA TRP A 434 12.75 11.85 1.92
C TRP A 434 12.19 13.20 2.36
N HIS A 435 12.60 14.29 1.71
CA HIS A 435 12.01 15.61 1.93
C HIS A 435 10.52 15.68 1.54
N LEU A 436 10.03 14.78 0.67
CA LEU A 436 8.62 14.66 0.30
C LEU A 436 7.79 13.96 1.39
N ILE A 437 8.42 13.18 2.27
CA ILE A 437 7.72 12.51 3.38
C ILE A 437 7.13 13.58 4.30
N ASN A 438 5.79 13.61 4.35
CA ASN A 438 5.05 14.52 5.19
C ASN A 438 4.96 13.96 6.60
N VAL A 439 5.45 14.72 7.59
CA VAL A 439 5.42 14.32 9.00
C VAL A 439 4.57 15.32 9.79
N PRO A 440 3.28 15.02 10.02
CA PRO A 440 2.41 15.89 10.79
C PRO A 440 2.89 16.04 12.24
N HIS A 441 2.79 17.25 12.78
CA HIS A 441 3.10 17.51 14.20
C HIS A 441 2.13 16.77 15.11
N GLY A 442 2.65 16.17 16.18
CA GLY A 442 1.85 15.50 17.20
C GLY A 442 1.01 14.37 16.63
N TYR A 443 1.50 13.64 15.61
CA TYR A 443 0.80 12.48 15.06
C TYR A 443 1.61 11.22 15.37
N PRO A 444 1.02 10.21 16.04
CA PRO A 444 1.71 8.95 16.31
C PRO A 444 1.92 8.12 15.04
N ILE A 445 3.18 7.82 14.71
CA ILE A 445 3.55 6.95 13.59
C ILE A 445 4.15 5.66 14.14
N GLN A 446 3.47 4.54 13.90
CA GLN A 446 3.85 3.24 14.45
C GLN A 446 4.77 2.47 13.51
N PHE A 447 5.80 1.88 14.10
CA PHE A 447 6.67 0.86 13.53
C PHE A 447 6.59 -0.42 14.37
N ILE A 448 6.83 -1.56 13.74
CA ILE A 448 6.97 -2.86 14.38
C ILE A 448 8.29 -3.49 14.00
N GLU A 449 8.91 -4.20 14.94
CA GLU A 449 10.11 -4.98 14.66
C GLU A 449 9.73 -6.33 14.03
N LEU A 450 10.17 -6.57 12.81
CA LEU A 450 10.04 -7.83 12.08
C LEU A 450 11.39 -8.19 11.47
N ASN A 451 11.87 -9.42 11.73
CA ASN A 451 13.16 -9.90 11.22
C ASN A 451 14.33 -8.93 11.51
N SER A 452 14.37 -8.39 12.73
CA SER A 452 15.35 -7.39 13.19
C SER A 452 15.35 -6.07 12.39
N LYS A 453 14.26 -5.75 11.69
CA LYS A 453 14.05 -4.47 11.01
C LYS A 453 12.79 -3.79 11.53
N TYR A 454 12.82 -2.46 11.60
CA TYR A 454 11.66 -1.67 11.98
C TYR A 454 10.83 -1.31 10.74
N MET A 455 9.65 -1.90 10.65
CA MET A 455 8.72 -1.77 9.53
C MET A 455 7.58 -0.82 9.91
N LEU A 456 7.30 0.17 9.06
CA LEU A 456 6.14 1.05 9.19
C LEU A 456 4.87 0.19 9.25
N ASN A 457 4.02 0.46 10.22
CA ASN A 457 2.81 -0.32 10.46
C ASN A 457 1.68 0.57 10.95
N THR A 458 1.05 1.29 10.01
CA THR A 458 -0.01 2.26 10.26
C THR A 458 -1.22 1.99 9.37
N ASP A 459 -2.34 2.67 9.60
CA ASP A 459 -3.52 2.58 8.73
C ASP A 459 -3.31 3.35 7.43
N ARG A 460 -4.03 2.93 6.38
CA ARG A 460 -3.82 3.49 5.04
C ARG A 460 -4.18 4.97 4.92
N LYS A 461 -5.10 5.49 5.74
CA LYS A 461 -5.41 6.94 5.75
C LYS A 461 -4.26 7.74 6.34
N THR A 462 -3.66 7.24 7.43
CA THR A 462 -2.42 7.80 7.96
C THR A 462 -1.30 7.72 6.94
N PHE A 463 -1.13 6.58 6.28
CA PHE A 463 -0.12 6.39 5.25
C PHE A 463 -0.27 7.39 4.09
N SER A 464 -1.48 7.57 3.56
CA SER A 464 -1.76 8.57 2.52
C SER A 464 -1.39 9.98 2.95
N LYS A 465 -1.64 10.35 4.22
CA LYS A 465 -1.19 11.65 4.75
C LYS A 465 0.34 11.77 4.76
N ILE A 466 1.07 10.70 5.07
CA ILE A 466 2.54 10.68 5.09
C ILE A 466 3.10 10.79 3.66
N MET A 467 2.46 10.11 2.70
CA MET A 467 2.92 10.00 1.32
C MET A 467 2.31 11.03 0.35
N LYS A 468 1.44 11.93 0.83
CA LYS A 468 0.68 12.86 -0.03
C LYS A 468 1.48 13.66 -1.06
N ASN A 469 2.77 13.95 -0.79
CA ASN A 469 3.61 14.74 -1.70
C ASN A 469 4.33 13.87 -2.75
N PHE A 470 4.11 12.56 -2.77
CA PHE A 470 4.67 11.64 -3.77
C PHE A 470 3.75 11.42 -4.97
N ASN A 471 2.46 11.74 -4.83
CA ASN A 471 1.45 11.50 -5.86
C ASN A 471 1.57 12.52 -7.00
N ALA A 472 1.32 12.09 -8.24
CA ALA A 472 1.26 12.97 -9.39
C ALA A 472 0.16 14.04 -9.22
N GLU A 473 0.45 15.27 -9.68
CA GLU A 473 -0.57 16.30 -9.87
C GLU A 473 -1.27 16.05 -11.21
N ILE A 474 -2.54 15.61 -11.16
CA ILE A 474 -3.33 15.12 -12.31
C ILE A 474 -4.40 16.14 -12.72
#